data_AF-A0A6A8G9U0-F1
#
_entry.id   AF-A0A6A8G9U0-F1
#
_cell.length_a   1.000
_cell.length_b   1.000
_cell.length_c   1.000
_cell.angle_alpha   90.00
_cell.angle_beta   90.00
_cell.angle_gamma   90.00
#
_symmetry.space_group_name_H-M   'P 1'
#
loop_
_entity.id
_entity.type
_entity.pdbx_description
1 polymer ?
#
loop_
_entity_poly.entity_id
_entity_poly.type
_entity_poly.pdbx_seq_one_letter_code
_entity_poly.pdbx_strand_id
1 'polypeptide(L)'
;MTNTLDEAYPEAAAYIQNAVEEHGEEWVLDHYYEKLYPLGVIVKMPEKEELLFYDPDEHDTMTESERVEMYRAWAEYRENLRTGTKNTE
;
A
#
# COMPACT_ATOMS: atom_id res chain seq x y z
N MET A 1 2.82 23.02 -13.22
CA MET A 1 3.20 21.82 -13.99
C MET A 1 2.57 20.66 -13.23
N THR A 2 1.37 20.25 -13.63
CA THR A 2 0.69 19.07 -13.07
C THR A 2 1.41 17.86 -13.64
N ASN A 3 2.50 17.43 -13.00
CA ASN A 3 3.05 16.11 -13.32
C ASN A 3 1.93 15.12 -13.00
N THR A 4 1.43 14.44 -14.02
CA THR A 4 0.42 13.40 -13.83
C THR A 4 1.03 12.25 -13.04
N LEU A 5 0.22 11.53 -12.27
CA LEU A 5 0.68 10.37 -11.50
C LEU A 5 1.50 9.40 -12.37
N ASP A 6 1.09 9.24 -13.63
CA ASP A 6 1.75 8.44 -14.67
C ASP A 6 3.17 8.92 -15.03
N GLU A 7 3.43 10.23 -15.00
CA GLU A 7 4.77 10.77 -15.30
C GLU A 7 5.72 10.62 -14.10
N ALA A 8 5.20 10.82 -12.88
CA ALA A 8 6.00 10.75 -11.66
C ALA A 8 6.22 9.31 -11.16
N TYR A 9 5.28 8.42 -11.50
CA TYR A 9 5.20 7.04 -11.01
C TYR A 9 4.70 6.07 -12.11
N PRO A 10 5.36 5.98 -13.28
CA PRO A 10 4.83 5.24 -14.43
C PRO A 10 4.50 3.77 -14.13
N GLU A 11 5.32 3.09 -13.34
CA GLU A 11 5.09 1.69 -12.97
C GLU A 11 3.96 1.56 -11.95
N ALA A 12 4.00 2.36 -10.86
CA ALA A 12 2.97 2.30 -9.83
C ALA A 12 1.60 2.74 -10.36
N ALA A 13 1.56 3.73 -11.26
CA ALA A 13 0.34 4.19 -11.88
C ALA A 13 -0.38 3.07 -12.63
N ALA A 14 0.35 2.23 -13.38
CA ALA A 14 -0.24 1.08 -14.04
C ALA A 14 -0.84 0.07 -13.05
N TYR A 15 -0.15 -0.21 -11.93
CA TYR A 15 -0.69 -1.08 -10.87
C TYR A 15 -1.93 -0.49 -10.19
N ILE A 16 -1.93 0.81 -9.91
CA ILE A 16 -3.04 1.51 -9.28
C ILE A 16 -4.24 1.55 -10.23
N GLN A 17 -4.05 1.88 -11.51
CA GLN A 17 -5.12 1.86 -12.52
C GLN A 17 -5.75 0.47 -12.64
N ASN A 18 -4.95 -0.59 -12.73
CA ASN A 18 -5.48 -1.96 -12.75
C ASN A 18 -6.31 -2.28 -11.50
N ALA A 19 -5.85 -1.85 -10.31
CA ALA A 19 -6.59 -2.07 -9.07
C ALA A 19 -7.91 -1.27 -9.02
N VAL A 20 -7.91 -0.04 -9.54
CA VAL A 20 -9.14 0.77 -9.71
C VAL A 20 -10.10 0.09 -10.68
N GLU A 21 -9.62 -0.42 -11.81
CA GLU A 21 -10.45 -1.12 -12.80
C GLU A 21 -11.05 -2.42 -12.25
N GLU A 22 -10.31 -3.16 -11.43
CA GLU A 22 -10.74 -4.45 -10.88
C GLU A 22 -11.65 -4.31 -9.65
N HIS A 23 -11.39 -3.33 -8.78
CA HIS A 23 -12.01 -3.24 -7.46
C HIS A 23 -12.66 -1.88 -7.14
N GLY A 24 -12.35 -0.83 -7.90
CA GLY A 24 -12.82 0.53 -7.65
C GLY A 24 -11.86 1.38 -6.82
N GLU A 25 -12.09 2.71 -6.86
CA GLU A 25 -11.24 3.71 -6.20
C GLU A 25 -11.27 3.61 -4.67
N GLU A 26 -12.46 3.42 -4.08
CA GLU A 26 -12.64 3.26 -2.63
C GLU A 26 -11.83 2.08 -2.08
N TRP A 27 -11.88 0.93 -2.77
CA TRP A 27 -11.11 -0.25 -2.41
C TRP A 27 -9.60 0.02 -2.43
N VAL A 28 -9.12 0.79 -3.42
CA VAL A 28 -7.72 1.17 -3.52
C VAL A 28 -7.29 2.02 -2.34
N LEU A 29 -8.13 2.95 -1.88
CA LEU A 29 -7.84 3.78 -0.71
C LEU A 29 -7.80 2.96 0.57
N ASP A 30 -8.74 2.04 0.76
CA ASP A 30 -8.84 1.19 1.96
C ASP A 30 -7.67 0.21 2.06
N HIS A 31 -7.28 -0.38 0.94
CA HIS A 31 -6.23 -1.39 0.89
C HIS A 31 -4.87 -0.86 0.46
N TYR A 32 -4.70 0.47 0.38
CA TYR A 32 -3.51 1.10 -0.16
C TYR A 32 -2.23 0.61 0.54
N TYR A 33 -2.18 0.73 1.86
CA TYR A 33 -1.00 0.35 2.64
C TYR A 33 -0.78 -1.15 2.73
N GLU A 34 -1.81 -1.96 2.48
CA GLU A 34 -1.73 -3.41 2.62
C GLU A 34 -1.36 -4.12 1.32
N LYS A 35 -1.85 -3.62 0.19
CA LYS A 35 -1.75 -4.29 -1.12
C LYS A 35 -0.86 -3.56 -2.11
N LEU A 36 -0.84 -2.23 -2.08
CA LEU A 36 -0.16 -1.42 -3.09
C LEU A 36 1.16 -0.84 -2.58
N TYR A 37 1.13 -0.15 -1.45
CA TYR A 37 2.33 0.46 -0.86
C TYR A 37 3.52 -0.50 -0.64
N PRO A 38 3.33 -1.80 -0.31
CA PRO A 38 4.44 -2.76 -0.23
C PRO A 38 5.22 -2.92 -1.54
N LEU A 39 4.63 -2.63 -2.70
CA LEU A 39 5.33 -2.64 -3.99
C LEU A 39 6.46 -1.60 -4.05
N GLY A 40 6.42 -0.61 -3.13
CA GLY A 40 7.46 0.40 -2.87
C GLY A 40 8.87 -0.15 -2.69
N VAL A 41 9.00 -1.45 -2.36
CA VAL A 41 10.30 -2.14 -2.26
C VAL A 41 11.00 -2.27 -3.61
N ILE A 42 10.22 -2.34 -4.71
CA ILE A 42 10.72 -2.68 -6.05
C ILE A 42 10.48 -1.53 -7.03
N VAL A 43 9.39 -0.77 -6.83
CA VAL A 43 9.02 0.36 -7.68
C VAL A 43 8.80 1.61 -6.82
N LYS A 44 8.94 2.79 -7.42
CA LYS A 44 8.62 4.05 -6.72
C LYS A 44 7.10 4.16 -6.59
N MET A 45 6.59 4.20 -5.36
CA MET A 45 5.16 4.35 -5.07
C MET A 45 4.82 5.80 -4.66
N PRO A 46 3.65 6.32 -5.05
CA PRO A 46 3.12 7.56 -4.50
C PRO A 46 2.71 7.38 -3.02
N GLU A 47 2.54 8.48 -2.29
CA GLU A 47 1.78 8.47 -1.05
C GLU A 47 0.27 8.41 -1.33
N LYS A 48 -0.52 7.94 -0.35
CA LYS A 48 -2.00 7.83 -0.50
C LYS A 48 -2.63 9.19 -0.83
N GLU A 49 -2.07 10.26 -0.29
CA GLU A 49 -2.48 11.66 -0.48
C GLU A 49 -2.19 12.20 -1.89
N GLU A 50 -1.31 11.54 -2.65
CA GLU A 50 -0.99 11.93 -4.03
C GLU A 50 -1.95 11.32 -5.05
N LEU A 51 -2.86 10.43 -4.62
CA LEU A 51 -3.84 9.81 -5.52
C LEU A 51 -4.93 10.82 -5.92
N LEU A 52 -5.30 10.83 -7.19
CA LEU A 52 -6.24 11.83 -7.75
C LEU A 52 -7.65 11.76 -7.15
N PHE A 53 -8.03 10.60 -6.64
CA PHE A 53 -9.33 10.33 -6.00
C PHE A 53 -9.25 10.33 -4.47
N TYR A 54 -8.12 10.72 -3.88
CA TYR A 54 -8.01 10.94 -2.45
C TYR A 54 -8.67 12.25 -2.05
N ASP A 55 -9.54 12.19 -1.05
CA ASP A 55 -10.15 13.34 -0.38
C ASP A 55 -9.75 13.35 1.09
N PRO A 56 -9.05 14.40 1.60
CA PRO A 56 -8.64 14.48 3.00
C PRO A 56 -9.78 14.65 4.02
N ASP A 57 -10.98 15.09 3.59
CA ASP A 57 -12.14 15.19 4.47
C ASP A 57 -12.87 13.85 4.62
N GLU A 58 -12.71 12.94 3.66
CA GLU A 58 -13.36 11.62 3.64
C GLU A 58 -12.41 10.46 3.96
N HIS A 59 -11.11 10.61 3.72
CA HIS A 59 -10.16 9.50 3.77
C HIS A 59 -9.00 9.77 4.73
N ASP A 60 -8.76 8.80 5.60
CA ASP A 60 -7.62 8.82 6.52
C ASP A 60 -6.35 8.24 5.88
N THR A 61 -5.21 8.73 6.38
CA THR A 61 -3.87 8.25 6.03
C THR A 61 -3.16 7.76 7.29
N MET A 62 -2.37 6.70 7.15
CA MET A 62 -1.57 6.20 8.25
C MET A 62 -0.29 7.04 8.36
N THR A 63 0.04 7.46 9.59
CA THR A 63 1.33 8.09 9.85
C THR A 63 2.48 7.12 9.55
N GLU A 64 3.68 7.64 9.31
CA GLU A 64 4.87 6.79 9.14
C GLU A 64 5.06 5.82 10.31
N SER A 65 4.87 6.28 11.55
CA SER A 65 4.97 5.42 12.75
C SER A 65 3.96 4.29 12.75
N GLU A 66 2.69 4.56 12.42
CA GLU A 66 1.66 3.53 12.38
C GLU A 66 1.93 2.51 11.28
N ARG A 67 2.40 2.98 10.11
CA ARG A 67 2.82 2.09 9.01
C ARG A 67 3.96 1.18 9.43
N VAL A 68 4.99 1.72 10.09
CA VAL A 68 6.14 0.94 10.58
C VAL A 68 5.70 -0.10 11.60
N GLU A 69 4.86 0.27 12.56
CA GLU A 69 4.34 -0.67 13.57
C GLU A 69 3.47 -1.77 12.93
N MET A 70 2.61 -1.43 11.97
CA MET A 70 1.83 -2.42 11.21
C MET A 70 2.74 -3.43 10.49
N TYR A 71 3.74 -2.96 9.76
CA TYR A 71 4.65 -3.86 9.04
C TYR A 71 5.51 -4.73 9.97
N ARG A 72 5.92 -4.20 11.13
CA ARG A 72 6.61 -4.97 12.17
C ARG A 72 5.71 -6.09 12.71
N ALA A 73 4.47 -5.78 13.07
CA ALA A 73 3.52 -6.77 13.55
C ALA A 73 3.28 -7.88 12.51
N TRP A 74 3.19 -7.55 11.21
CA TRP A 74 3.10 -8.55 10.14
C TRP A 74 4.36 -9.37 9.93
N ALA A 75 5.55 -8.77 10.12
CA ALA A 75 6.80 -9.52 10.07
C ALA A 75 6.88 -10.52 11.22
N GLU A 76 6.56 -10.09 12.44
CA GLU A 76 6.50 -10.95 13.64
C GLU A 76 5.47 -12.07 13.48
N TYR A 77 4.27 -11.76 12.98
CA TYR A 77 3.25 -12.77 12.71
C TYR A 77 3.75 -13.84 11.73
N ARG A 78 4.37 -13.44 10.62
CA ARG A 78 4.95 -14.36 9.63
C ARG A 78 6.09 -15.19 10.21
N GLU A 79 6.92 -14.59 11.07
CA GLU A 79 7.99 -15.31 11.75
C GLU A 79 7.46 -16.34 12.75
N ASN A 80 6.44 -15.98 13.54
CA ASN A 80 5.79 -16.89 14.47
C ASN A 80 5.13 -18.06 13.73
N LEU A 81 4.48 -17.82 12.59
CA LEU A 81 3.95 -18.90 11.75
C LEU A 81 5.05 -19.83 11.25
N ARG A 82 6.18 -19.27 10.77
CA ARG A 82 7.33 -20.03 10.25
C ARG A 82 8.03 -20.86 11.33
N THR A 83 8.12 -20.36 12.55
CA THR A 83 8.82 -21.02 13.67
C THR A 83 7.91 -21.97 14.44
N GLY A 84 6.64 -21.60 14.62
CA GLY A 84 5.62 -22.44 15.23
C GLY A 84 5.36 -23.74 14.47
N THR A 85 5.46 -23.75 13.14
CA THR A 85 5.37 -25.00 12.35
C THR A 85 6.59 -25.90 12.50
N LYS A 86 7.77 -25.37 12.85
CA LYS A 86 9.01 -26.16 13.00
C LYS A 86 9.09 -26.94 14.31
N ASN A 87 8.24 -26.64 15.30
CA ASN A 87 8.23 -27.32 16.60
C ASN A 87 7.19 -28.46 16.67
N THR A 88 6.71 -28.95 15.52
CA THR A 88 5.66 -29.99 15.43
C THR A 88 6.20 -31.38 15.05
N GLU A 89 7.50 -31.63 15.21
CA GLU A 89 8.14 -32.95 15.00
C GLU A 89 8.42 -33.69 16.31
#